data_AF-A0A4Q3M1B2-F1
#
_entry.id   AF-A0A4Q3M1B2-F1
#
_cell.length_a   1.000
_cell.length_b   1.000
_cell.length_c   1.000
_cell.angle_alpha   90.00
_cell.angle_beta   90.00
_cell.angle_gamma   90.00
#
_symmetry.space_group_name_H-M   'P 1'
#
loop_
_entity.id
_entity.type
_entity.pdbx_description
1 polymer ?
#
loop_
_entity_poly.entity_id
_entity_poly.type
_entity_poly.pdbx_seq_one_letter_code
_entity_poly.pdbx_strand_id
1 'polypeptide(L)'
;LATHWARPDAAGQWQVLGDAAHKIVRPHIYRADETLALYARIAAPTLAVEASDDSLGMWFKGQYALADYHERLKHVPDCRTAIVQDAGHMLHHDQPQAVAALIEQFLD
;
A
#
# COMPACT_ATOMS: atom_id res chain seq x y z
N LEU A 1 -13.33 -9.28 -10.09
CA LEU A 1 -12.66 -9.42 -8.76
C LEU A 1 -13.61 -9.72 -7.61
N ALA A 2 -14.74 -9.01 -7.46
CA ALA A 2 -15.62 -9.16 -6.28
C ALA A 2 -16.04 -10.62 -5.97
N THR A 3 -16.32 -11.42 -7.00
CA THR A 3 -16.69 -12.84 -6.87
C THR A 3 -15.54 -13.77 -6.48
N HIS A 4 -14.28 -13.30 -6.56
CA HIS A 4 -13.11 -14.03 -6.07
C HIS A 4 -12.81 -13.70 -4.60
N TRP A 5 -13.33 -12.59 -4.08
CA TRP A 5 -13.13 -12.13 -2.70
C TRP A 5 -14.36 -12.41 -1.81
N ALA A 6 -15.53 -12.63 -2.41
CA ALA A 6 -16.77 -12.87 -1.70
C ALA A 6 -17.61 -13.95 -2.39
N ARG A 7 -18.43 -14.66 -1.61
CA ARG A 7 -19.44 -15.60 -2.11
C ARG A 7 -20.82 -15.29 -1.53
N PRO A 8 -21.92 -15.59 -2.24
CA PRO A 8 -23.25 -15.54 -1.65
C PRO A 8 -23.41 -16.67 -0.61
N ASP A 9 -24.11 -16.39 0.47
CA ASP A 9 -24.61 -17.39 1.40
C ASP A 9 -25.96 -17.96 0.95
N ALA A 10 -26.52 -18.88 1.75
CA ALA A 10 -27.80 -19.54 1.44
C ALA A 10 -29.00 -18.57 1.37
N ALA A 11 -28.88 -17.36 1.92
CA ALA A 11 -29.89 -16.31 1.86
C ALA A 11 -29.63 -15.30 0.71
N GLY A 12 -28.58 -15.50 -0.09
CA GLY A 12 -28.19 -14.61 -1.18
C GLY A 12 -27.41 -13.38 -0.73
N GLN A 13 -27.00 -13.29 0.54
CA GLN A 13 -26.15 -12.20 1.02
C GLN A 13 -24.68 -12.49 0.72
N TRP A 14 -23.93 -11.48 0.30
CA TRP A 14 -22.51 -11.65 -0.04
C TRP A 14 -21.63 -11.62 1.20
N GLN A 15 -20.86 -12.68 1.39
CA GLN A 15 -19.90 -12.82 2.48
C GLN A 15 -18.47 -12.76 1.93
N VAL A 16 -17.67 -11.88 2.53
CA VAL A 16 -16.23 -11.80 2.28
C VAL A 16 -15.53 -13.07 2.76
N LEU A 17 -14.69 -13.66 1.90
CA LEU A 17 -13.95 -14.89 2.13
C LEU A 17 -12.61 -14.70 2.87
N GLY A 18 -12.37 -13.51 3.42
CA GLY A 18 -11.15 -13.22 4.18
C GLY A 18 -11.07 -14.04 5.47
N ASP A 19 -9.86 -14.49 5.81
CA ASP A 19 -9.59 -15.21 7.05
C ASP A 19 -10.04 -14.39 8.27
N ALA A 20 -10.69 -15.02 9.25
CA ALA A 20 -11.18 -14.37 10.47
C ALA A 20 -10.07 -13.62 11.23
N ALA A 21 -8.80 -14.04 11.08
CA ALA A 21 -7.64 -13.36 11.63
C ALA A 21 -7.52 -11.89 11.20
N HIS A 22 -8.04 -11.52 10.03
CA HIS A 22 -8.06 -10.12 9.55
C HIS A 22 -8.97 -9.20 10.38
N LYS A 23 -9.83 -9.75 11.24
CA LYS A 23 -10.69 -8.99 12.16
C LYS A 23 -10.14 -8.93 13.59
N ILE A 24 -9.03 -9.61 13.87
CA ILE A 24 -8.41 -9.59 15.19
C ILE A 24 -7.79 -8.22 15.41
N VAL A 25 -8.27 -7.52 16.44
CA VAL A 25 -7.67 -6.25 16.88
C VAL A 25 -6.29 -6.56 17.44
N ARG A 26 -5.24 -6.02 16.79
CA ARG A 26 -3.87 -6.21 17.25
C ARG A 26 -3.70 -5.54 18.62
N PRO A 27 -3.11 -6.20 19.62
CA PRO A 27 -2.89 -5.61 20.95
C PRO A 27 -1.77 -4.55 20.95
N HIS A 28 -0.96 -4.49 19.88
CA HIS A 28 0.12 -3.54 19.75
C HIS A 28 -0.36 -2.29 19.00
N ILE A 29 -0.23 -1.15 19.67
CA ILE A 29 -0.52 0.17 19.10
C ILE A 29 0.60 0.50 18.10
N TYR A 30 0.23 1.06 16.95
CA TYR A 30 1.20 1.56 15.98
C TYR A 30 2.08 2.65 16.59
N ARG A 31 3.40 2.51 16.43
CA ARG A 31 4.41 3.46 16.90
C ARG A 31 5.27 3.92 15.73
N ALA A 32 5.24 5.23 15.47
CA ALA A 32 5.94 5.80 14.31
C ALA A 32 7.46 5.69 14.44
N ASP A 33 8.00 5.92 15.63
CA ASP A 33 9.43 5.76 15.96
C ASP A 33 9.94 4.35 15.66
N GLU A 34 9.17 3.32 16.02
CA GLU A 34 9.51 1.92 15.71
C GLU A 34 9.48 1.65 14.20
N THR A 35 8.51 2.19 13.48
CA THR A 35 8.43 2.05 12.01
C THR A 35 9.63 2.72 11.33
N LEU A 36 9.99 3.93 11.75
CA LEU A 36 11.14 4.66 11.22
C LEU A 36 12.46 3.91 11.50
N ALA A 37 12.59 3.31 12.69
CA ALA A 37 13.73 2.47 13.01
C ALA A 37 13.82 1.22 12.11
N LEU A 38 12.69 0.64 11.68
CA LEU A 38 12.67 -0.44 10.71
C LEU A 38 13.07 0.04 9.31
N TYR A 39 12.57 1.20 8.86
CA TYR A 39 12.92 1.78 7.56
C TYR A 39 14.42 2.04 7.45
N ALA A 40 15.04 2.56 8.52
CA ALA A 40 16.49 2.76 8.60
C ALA A 40 17.32 1.47 8.48
N ARG A 41 16.72 0.29 8.64
CA ARG A 41 17.40 -1.01 8.49
C ARG A 41 17.17 -1.67 7.14
N ILE A 42 16.38 -1.07 6.25
CA ILE A 42 16.19 -1.58 4.89
C ILE A 42 17.48 -1.32 4.10
N ALA A 43 18.28 -2.37 3.93
CA ALA A 43 19.56 -2.28 3.22
C ALA A 43 19.44 -2.56 1.72
N ALA A 44 18.33 -3.15 1.28
CA ALA A 44 18.08 -3.39 -0.14
C ALA A 44 17.68 -2.07 -0.81
N PRO A 45 18.12 -1.81 -2.06
CA PRO A 45 17.54 -0.78 -2.88
C PRO A 45 16.02 -0.94 -2.90
N THR A 46 15.29 0.16 -2.75
CA THR A 46 13.84 0.16 -2.65
C THR A 46 13.21 1.08 -3.68
N LEU A 47 12.21 0.58 -4.40
CA LEU A 47 11.31 1.38 -5.23
C LEU A 47 9.95 1.52 -4.54
N ALA A 48 9.59 2.74 -4.17
CA ALA A 48 8.26 3.10 -3.70
C ALA A 48 7.43 3.61 -4.89
N VAL A 49 6.37 2.87 -5.26
CA VAL A 49 5.47 3.27 -6.35
C VAL A 49 4.16 3.79 -5.78
N GLU A 50 3.80 5.01 -6.18
CA GLU A 50 2.63 5.74 -5.73
C GLU A 50 1.64 5.88 -6.89
N ALA A 51 0.35 5.95 -6.58
CA ALA A 51 -0.69 6.23 -7.56
C ALA A 51 -0.99 7.74 -7.57
N SER A 52 -1.44 8.28 -8.72
CA SER A 52 -1.81 9.70 -8.82
C SER A 52 -2.98 10.08 -7.93
N ASP A 53 -3.89 9.13 -7.68
CA ASP A 53 -5.10 9.40 -6.90
C ASP A 53 -4.77 9.27 -5.40
N ASP A 54 -4.76 10.40 -4.69
CA ASP A 54 -4.45 10.45 -3.26
C ASP A 54 -5.53 9.75 -2.42
N SER A 55 -5.26 8.49 -2.11
CA SER A 55 -6.11 7.68 -1.22
C SER A 55 -5.70 7.80 0.25
N LEU A 56 -4.51 8.30 0.54
CA LEU A 56 -3.93 8.37 1.89
C LEU A 56 -4.68 9.38 2.75
N GLY A 57 -4.88 10.60 2.24
CA GLY A 57 -5.66 11.62 2.95
C GLY A 57 -7.08 11.17 3.27
N MET A 58 -7.70 10.41 2.36
CA MET A 58 -9.06 9.88 2.52
C MET A 58 -9.12 8.81 3.63
N TRP A 59 -8.18 7.86 3.68
CA TRP A 59 -8.22 6.78 4.69
C TRP A 59 -7.86 7.25 6.09
N PHE A 60 -6.94 8.21 6.21
CA PHE A 60 -6.49 8.71 7.50
C PHE A 60 -7.25 9.96 7.96
N LYS A 61 -8.32 10.35 7.26
CA LYS A 61 -9.11 11.55 7.59
C LYS A 61 -8.22 12.80 7.78
N GLY A 62 -7.19 12.93 6.95
CA GLY A 62 -6.22 14.03 7.01
C GLY A 62 -5.22 13.98 8.17
N GLN A 63 -5.22 12.94 9.02
CA GLN A 63 -4.22 12.77 10.09
C GLN A 63 -2.85 12.32 9.58
N TYR A 64 -2.79 11.88 8.33
CA TYR A 64 -1.59 11.45 7.65
C TYR A 64 -1.75 11.73 6.16
N ALA A 65 -0.84 12.55 5.63
CA ALA A 65 -0.84 12.99 4.24
C ALA A 65 0.29 12.35 3.44
N LEU A 66 0.23 12.48 2.11
CA LEU A 66 1.28 12.01 1.22
C LEU A 66 2.66 12.61 1.58
N ALA A 67 2.69 13.88 1.99
CA ALA A 67 3.92 14.53 2.44
C ALA A 67 4.53 13.85 3.68
N ASP A 68 3.71 13.42 4.64
CA ASP A 68 4.19 12.70 5.83
C ASP A 68 4.79 11.34 5.43
N TYR A 69 4.20 10.68 4.44
CA TYR A 69 4.73 9.45 3.87
C TYR A 69 6.09 9.67 3.21
N HIS A 70 6.23 10.72 2.40
CA HIS A 70 7.51 11.08 1.80
C HIS A 70 8.58 11.41 2.86
N GLU A 71 8.22 12.10 3.95
CA GLU A 71 9.15 12.32 5.06
C GLU A 71 9.60 11.01 5.71
N ARG A 72 8.70 10.03 5.89
CA ARG A 72 9.09 8.73 6.43
C ARG A 72 9.99 7.95 5.47
N LEU A 73 9.73 7.99 4.16
CA LEU A 73 10.55 7.29 3.17
C LEU A 73 12.01 7.74 3.16
N LYS A 74 12.32 8.98 3.56
CA LYS A 74 13.71 9.46 3.71
C LYS A 74 14.54 8.65 4.71
N HIS A 75 13.90 7.87 5.59
CA HIS A 75 14.60 6.98 6.50
C HIS A 75 15.10 5.69 5.81
N VAL A 76 14.63 5.36 4.60
CA VAL A 76 15.17 4.26 3.80
C VAL A 76 16.42 4.76 3.05
N PRO A 77 17.61 4.19 3.29
CA PRO A 77 18.87 4.75 2.77
C PRO A 77 18.98 4.85 1.24
N ASP A 78 18.43 3.86 0.53
CA ASP A 78 18.38 3.83 -0.94
C ASP A 78 16.94 3.61 -1.37
N CYS A 79 16.22 4.71 -1.53
CA CYS A 79 14.82 4.71 -1.93
C CYS A 79 14.59 5.63 -3.12
N ARG A 80 13.94 5.10 -4.15
CA ARG A 80 13.43 5.85 -5.30
C ARG A 80 11.92 5.88 -5.22
N THR A 81 11.31 7.00 -5.62
CA THR A 81 9.86 7.12 -5.74
C THR A 81 9.45 7.26 -7.20
N ALA A 82 8.33 6.67 -7.58
CA ALA A 82 7.72 6.82 -8.89
C ALA A 82 6.21 6.97 -8.74
N ILE A 83 5.60 7.79 -9.61
CA ILE A 83 4.14 7.99 -9.62
C ILE A 83 3.56 7.38 -10.88
N VAL A 84 2.56 6.53 -10.72
CA VAL A 84 1.74 5.96 -11.79
C VAL A 84 0.47 6.79 -11.92
N GLN A 85 0.28 7.38 -13.11
CA GLN A 85 -0.88 8.21 -13.43
C GLN A 85 -2.12 7.37 -13.70
N ASP A 86 -3.30 7.98 -13.56
CA ASP A 86 -4.61 7.39 -13.83
C ASP A 86 -4.80 6.04 -13.10
N ALA A 87 -4.45 6.02 -11.81
CA ALA A 87 -4.50 4.84 -10.96
C ALA A 87 -4.91 5.18 -9.52
N GLY A 88 -5.63 4.26 -8.87
CA GLY A 88 -5.92 4.28 -7.45
C GLY A 88 -5.02 3.35 -6.64
N HIS A 89 -5.49 2.94 -5.45
CA HIS A 89 -4.69 2.11 -4.53
C HIS A 89 -4.14 0.83 -5.15
N MET A 90 -4.93 0.18 -6.02
CA MET A 90 -4.55 -1.06 -6.67
C MET A 90 -3.90 -0.77 -8.02
N LEU A 91 -2.87 0.09 -8.05
CA LEU A 91 -2.25 0.58 -9.28
C LEU A 91 -1.74 -0.50 -10.24
N HIS A 92 -1.41 -1.69 -9.73
CA HIS A 92 -1.01 -2.84 -10.53
C HIS A 92 -2.19 -3.49 -11.28
N HIS A 93 -3.43 -3.23 -10.87
CA HIS A 93 -4.63 -3.61 -11.61
C HIS A 93 -5.08 -2.50 -12.57
N ASP A 94 -4.94 -1.24 -12.17
CA ASP A 94 -5.37 -0.10 -12.98
C ASP A 94 -4.39 0.15 -14.14
N GLN A 95 -3.09 0.08 -13.88
CA GLN A 95 -2.01 0.37 -14.84
C GLN A 95 -0.91 -0.71 -14.84
N PRO A 96 -1.25 -1.98 -15.17
CA PRO A 96 -0.32 -3.10 -15.02
C PRO A 96 0.98 -2.93 -15.81
N GLN A 97 0.91 -2.40 -17.03
CA GLN A 97 2.08 -2.22 -17.89
C GLN A 97 3.02 -1.12 -17.36
N ALA A 98 2.47 -0.02 -16.85
CA ALA A 98 3.28 1.06 -16.28
C ALA A 98 4.03 0.59 -15.03
N VAL A 99 3.35 -0.16 -14.15
CA VAL A 99 3.97 -0.75 -12.96
C VAL A 99 5.05 -1.76 -13.34
N ALA A 100 4.79 -2.64 -14.31
CA ALA A 100 5.77 -3.61 -14.77
C ALA A 100 7.04 -2.93 -15.31
N ALA A 101 6.89 -1.91 -16.15
CA ALA A 101 8.03 -1.18 -16.70
C ALA A 101 8.89 -0.50 -15.62
N LEU A 102 8.27 0.06 -14.57
CA LEU A 102 9.00 0.64 -13.43
C LEU A 102 9.78 -0.42 -12.66
N ILE A 103 9.22 -1.60 -12.49
CA ILE A 103 9.88 -2.73 -11.81
C ILE A 103 11.07 -3.21 -12.65
N GLU A 104 10.87 -3.41 -13.95
CA GLU A 104 11.94 -3.84 -14.88
C GLU A 104 13.11 -2.84 -14.86
N GLN A 105 12.84 -1.55 -15.04
CA GLN A 105 13.86 -0.49 -14.98
C GLN A 105 14.59 -0.37 -13.64
N PHE A 106 13.97 -0.84 -12.56
CA PHE A 106 14.58 -0.81 -11.25
C PHE A 106 15.49 -2.00 -10.98
N LEU A 107 15.23 -3.14 -11.64
CA LEU A 107 16.00 -4.37 -11.50
C LEU A 107 17.20 -4.44 -12.45
N ASP A 108 17.19 -3.68 -13.54
CA ASP A 108 18.29 -3.50 -14.48
C ASP A 108 19.43 -2.63 -13.91
#